data_AF-A0AAD5GV14-F1
#
_entry.id   AF-A0AAD5GV14-F1
#
_cell.length_a   1.000
_cell.length_b   1.000
_cell.length_c   1.000
_cell.angle_alpha   90.00
_cell.angle_beta   90.00
_cell.angle_gamma   90.00
#
_symmetry.space_group_name_H-M   'P 1'
#
loop_
_entity.id
_entity.type
_entity.pdbx_description
1 polymer ?
#
loop_
_entity_poly.entity_id
_entity_poly.type
_entity_poly.pdbx_seq_one_letter_code
_entity_poly.pdbx_strand_id
1 'polypeptide(L)'
;MIDVNLVGSFNLVKAVLPSMKCRTDRKPVSIAFMSSQAGQVGIYGYTAYSASKFGLKGLAEALQQEVIADDIHVSLIFPPDTDTPGLAEENKSRPRLTSIIAGSSGAMQADEVAKKALNGIKSGSFIVPCNFEGFLLAIATAGLSPQRSYLMAFVEVVSAGILRIAGLCFQWTWYGSIEKWHAQKK
;
A
#
# COMPACT_ATOMS: atom_id res chain seq x y z
N MET A 1 6.92 10.17 11.66
CA MET A 1 6.33 9.18 10.72
C MET A 1 5.01 8.62 11.26
N ILE A 2 5.01 7.90 12.39
CA ILE A 2 3.79 7.28 12.95
C ILE A 2 2.67 8.30 13.23
N ASP A 3 2.99 9.39 13.94
CA ASP A 3 1.99 10.39 14.31
C ASP A 3 1.29 11.03 13.09
N VAL A 4 2.04 11.25 12.01
CA VAL A 4 1.52 11.87 10.80
C VAL A 4 0.80 10.84 9.94
N ASN A 5 1.48 9.76 9.56
CA ASN A 5 0.98 8.83 8.56
C ASN A 5 -0.14 7.93 9.08
N LEU A 6 -0.10 7.54 10.37
CA LEU A 6 -1.07 6.60 10.94
C LEU A 6 -2.05 7.31 11.85
N VAL A 7 -1.56 8.00 12.88
CA VAL A 7 -2.43 8.68 13.86
C VAL A 7 -3.18 9.84 13.20
N GLY A 8 -2.53 10.60 12.32
CA GLY A 8 -3.16 11.65 11.53
C GLY A 8 -4.30 11.14 10.65
N SER A 9 -4.08 10.03 9.93
CA SER A 9 -5.13 9.40 9.12
C SER A 9 -6.29 8.87 9.96
N PHE A 10 -6.00 8.25 11.11
CA PHE A 10 -7.02 7.84 12.07
C PHE A 10 -7.86 9.03 12.57
N ASN A 11 -7.20 10.11 12.98
CA ASN A 11 -7.86 11.30 13.51
C ASN A 11 -8.75 11.99 12.46
N LEU A 12 -8.30 12.04 11.20
CA LEU A 12 -9.12 12.58 10.11
C LEU A 12 -10.39 11.77 9.93
N VAL A 13 -10.28 10.43 9.86
CA VAL A 13 -11.45 9.55 9.76
C VAL A 13 -12.37 9.74 10.96
N LYS A 14 -11.83 9.73 12.18
CA LYS A 14 -12.61 9.95 13.40
C LYS A 14 -13.41 11.25 13.38
N ALA A 15 -12.83 12.32 12.82
CA ALA A 15 -13.48 13.63 12.73
C ALA A 15 -14.61 13.65 11.68
N VAL A 16 -14.43 13.01 10.51
CA VAL A 16 -15.40 13.07 9.40
C VAL A 16 -16.44 11.97 9.42
N LEU A 17 -16.16 10.83 10.06
CA LEU A 17 -17.02 9.65 10.00
C LEU A 17 -18.46 9.90 10.51
N PRO A 18 -18.70 10.64 11.60
CA PRO A 18 -20.07 10.91 12.06
C PRO A 18 -20.93 11.62 10.99
N SER A 19 -20.39 12.62 10.29
CA SER A 19 -21.15 13.32 9.24
C SER A 19 -21.36 12.45 8.00
N MET A 20 -20.40 11.58 7.66
CA MET A 20 -20.57 10.60 6.58
C MET A 20 -21.68 9.58 6.90
N LYS A 21 -21.83 9.15 8.16
CA LYS A 21 -22.90 8.24 8.59
C LYS A 21 -24.26 8.93 8.66
N CYS A 22 -24.33 10.20 9.06
CA CYS A 22 -25.58 10.96 9.18
C CYS A 22 -26.10 11.58 7.87
N ARG A 23 -25.49 11.25 6.72
CA ARG A 23 -25.92 11.78 5.43
C ARG A 23 -27.35 11.37 5.06
N THR A 24 -28.09 12.27 4.43
CA THR A 24 -29.49 12.04 4.03
C THR A 24 -29.60 11.33 2.68
N ASP A 25 -28.60 11.46 1.80
CA ASP A 25 -28.52 10.72 0.55
C ASP A 25 -27.78 9.40 0.74
N ARG A 26 -28.48 8.28 0.50
CA ARG A 26 -27.87 6.94 0.60
C ARG A 26 -27.04 6.56 -0.63
N LYS A 27 -26.31 7.53 -1.19
CA LYS A 27 -25.34 7.24 -2.25
C LYS A 27 -24.09 6.60 -1.64
N PRO A 28 -23.41 5.71 -2.38
CA PRO A 28 -22.12 5.20 -1.95
C PRO A 28 -21.11 6.34 -1.78
N VAL A 29 -20.40 6.33 -0.66
CA VAL A 29 -19.30 7.28 -0.40
C VAL A 29 -18.04 6.50 -0.04
N SER A 30 -16.88 7.13 -0.21
CA SER A 30 -15.60 6.45 -0.05
C SER A 30 -14.65 7.18 0.90
N ILE A 31 -13.92 6.41 1.71
CA ILE A 31 -12.73 6.84 2.46
C ILE A 31 -11.52 6.17 1.80
N ALA A 32 -10.53 6.95 1.40
CA ALA A 32 -9.33 6.42 0.75
C ALA A 32 -8.07 6.69 1.58
N PHE A 33 -7.30 5.66 1.85
CA PHE A 33 -5.99 5.76 2.50
C PHE A 33 -4.88 5.64 1.47
N MET A 34 -3.98 6.62 1.44
CA MET A 34 -2.76 6.57 0.64
C MET A 34 -1.66 5.83 1.40
N SER A 35 -1.53 4.53 1.15
CA SER A 35 -0.46 3.71 1.72
C SER A 35 0.79 3.78 0.82
N SER A 36 1.46 2.65 0.58
CA SER A 36 2.63 2.48 -0.29
C SER A 36 2.88 1.00 -0.51
N GLN A 37 3.54 0.61 -1.59
CA GLN A 37 4.07 -0.77 -1.69
C GLN A 37 4.93 -1.16 -0.47
N ALA A 38 5.64 -0.20 0.13
CA ALA A 38 6.37 -0.38 1.40
C ALA A 38 5.46 -0.58 2.63
N GLY A 39 4.14 -0.47 2.47
CA GLY A 39 3.08 -0.84 3.41
C GLY A 39 2.58 -2.28 3.24
N GLN A 40 3.13 -3.03 2.27
CA GLN A 40 2.85 -4.45 2.03
C GLN A 40 4.10 -5.31 2.20
N VAL A 41 5.29 -4.74 1.95
CA VAL A 41 6.59 -5.39 2.18
C VAL A 41 7.56 -4.43 2.88
N GLY A 42 8.35 -4.94 3.82
CA GLY A 42 9.37 -4.14 4.51
C GLY A 42 10.58 -3.90 3.62
N ILE A 43 11.07 -2.67 3.57
CA ILE A 43 12.23 -2.26 2.77
C ILE A 43 13.33 -1.72 3.68
N TYR A 44 14.58 -2.08 3.36
CA TYR A 44 15.76 -1.61 4.09
C TYR A 44 15.82 -0.07 4.13
N GLY A 45 16.08 0.50 5.32
CA GLY A 45 16.13 1.95 5.52
C GLY A 45 14.76 2.61 5.73
N TYR A 46 13.65 1.88 5.53
CA TYR A 46 12.30 2.41 5.71
C TYR A 46 11.57 1.89 6.94
N THR A 47 12.27 1.37 7.96
CA THR A 47 11.64 0.71 9.13
C THR A 47 10.44 1.50 9.71
N ALA A 48 10.64 2.78 10.05
CA ALA A 48 9.56 3.61 10.61
C ALA A 48 8.49 3.99 9.57
N TYR A 49 8.89 4.17 8.31
CA TYR A 49 7.97 4.48 7.21
C TYR A 49 7.07 3.28 6.88
N SER A 50 7.66 2.11 6.62
CA SER A 50 6.96 0.84 6.43
C SER A 50 6.03 0.54 7.60
N ALA A 51 6.49 0.61 8.85
CA ALA A 51 5.63 0.39 10.01
C ALA A 51 4.37 1.29 9.99
N SER A 52 4.54 2.58 9.66
CA SER A 52 3.40 3.50 9.56
C SER A 52 2.43 3.16 8.41
N LYS A 53 2.94 2.69 7.26
CA LYS A 53 2.15 2.35 6.08
C LYS A 53 1.47 0.97 6.18
N PHE A 54 2.10 0.02 6.87
CA PHE A 54 1.48 -1.25 7.27
C PHE A 54 0.34 -1.01 8.27
N GLY A 55 0.52 -0.08 9.21
CA GLY A 55 -0.54 0.28 10.17
C GLY A 55 -1.82 0.76 9.49
N LEU A 56 -1.72 1.45 8.34
CA LEU A 56 -2.88 1.85 7.54
C LEU A 56 -3.67 0.66 6.99
N LYS A 57 -3.03 -0.50 6.75
CA LYS A 57 -3.73 -1.71 6.30
C LYS A 57 -4.66 -2.23 7.38
N GLY A 58 -4.13 -2.43 8.60
CA GLY A 58 -4.95 -2.87 9.73
C GLY A 58 -6.06 -1.88 10.07
N LEU A 59 -5.78 -0.58 10.02
CA LEU A 59 -6.79 0.46 10.19
C LEU A 59 -7.90 0.37 9.14
N ALA A 60 -7.55 0.23 7.86
CA ALA A 60 -8.51 0.17 6.76
C ALA A 60 -9.37 -1.12 6.81
N GLU A 61 -8.77 -2.27 7.12
CA GLU A 61 -9.46 -3.55 7.21
C GLU A 61 -10.50 -3.57 8.34
N ALA A 62 -10.14 -3.03 9.52
CA ALA A 62 -11.08 -2.89 10.63
C ALA A 62 -12.18 -1.88 10.30
N LEU A 63 -11.81 -0.68 9.81
CA LEU A 63 -12.77 0.36 9.47
C LEU A 63 -13.80 -0.11 8.44
N GLN A 64 -13.38 -0.83 7.40
CA GLN A 64 -14.32 -1.32 6.38
C GLN A 64 -15.43 -2.18 6.99
N GLN A 65 -15.13 -2.99 8.01
CA GLN A 65 -16.13 -3.80 8.70
C GLN A 65 -17.10 -2.93 9.52
N GLU A 66 -16.60 -1.85 10.13
CA GLU A 66 -17.40 -0.92 10.94
C GLU A 66 -18.36 -0.03 10.12
N VAL A 67 -18.08 0.16 8.82
CA VAL A 67 -18.79 1.15 7.99
C VAL A 67 -19.52 0.56 6.77
N ILE A 68 -19.39 -0.75 6.51
CA ILE A 68 -19.99 -1.36 5.31
C ILE A 68 -21.52 -1.24 5.28
N ALA A 69 -22.18 -1.32 6.45
CA ALA A 69 -23.63 -1.18 6.55
C ALA A 69 -24.12 0.25 6.27
N ASP A 70 -23.23 1.25 6.37
CA ASP A 70 -23.52 2.65 6.09
C ASP A 70 -23.27 3.03 4.61
N ASP A 71 -23.03 2.04 3.74
CA ASP A 71 -22.64 2.22 2.33
C ASP A 71 -21.42 3.13 2.15
N ILE A 72 -20.48 3.01 3.11
CA ILE A 72 -19.17 3.67 3.07
C ILE A 72 -18.15 2.60 2.65
N HIS A 73 -17.41 2.89 1.59
CA HIS A 73 -16.36 2.01 1.07
C HIS A 73 -14.99 2.54 1.47
N VAL A 74 -14.09 1.64 1.81
CA VAL A 74 -12.71 1.96 2.15
C VAL A 74 -11.82 1.47 1.03
N SER A 75 -10.92 2.33 0.54
CA SER A 75 -9.90 1.98 -0.45
C SER A 75 -8.51 2.22 0.12
N LEU A 76 -7.62 1.26 -0.06
CA LEU A 76 -6.23 1.31 0.34
C LEU A 76 -5.35 1.30 -0.91
N ILE A 77 -4.69 2.44 -1.15
CA ILE A 77 -3.95 2.69 -2.38
C ILE A 77 -2.46 2.42 -2.13
N PHE A 78 -1.83 1.67 -3.02
CA PHE A 78 -0.45 1.22 -2.88
C PHE A 78 0.43 1.70 -4.06
N PRO A 79 0.83 2.97 -4.05
CA PRO A 79 1.73 3.49 -5.07
C PRO A 79 3.17 2.94 -4.91
N PRO A 80 3.92 2.78 -6.03
CA PRO A 80 5.38 2.67 -6.00
C PRO A 80 6.02 4.03 -5.72
N ASP A 81 7.35 4.12 -5.86
CA ASP A 81 8.02 5.42 -5.99
C ASP A 81 7.31 6.28 -7.05
N THR A 82 6.98 7.51 -6.68
CA THR A 82 6.19 8.42 -7.52
C THR A 82 6.96 9.72 -7.74
N ASP A 83 7.10 10.13 -9.00
CA ASP A 83 7.80 11.36 -9.40
C ASP A 83 7.10 12.58 -8.80
N THR A 84 7.67 13.06 -7.69
CA THR A 84 7.15 14.13 -6.87
C THR A 84 8.32 14.90 -6.26
N PRO A 85 8.12 16.17 -5.85
CA PRO A 85 9.12 16.91 -5.09
C PRO A 85 9.55 16.19 -3.80
N GLY A 86 8.64 15.42 -3.17
CA GLY A 86 8.94 14.62 -1.99
C GLY A 86 9.94 13.50 -2.25
N LEU A 87 9.77 12.76 -3.37
CA LEU A 87 10.73 11.72 -3.77
C LEU A 87 12.09 12.35 -4.14
N ALA A 88 12.08 13.49 -4.83
CA ALA A 88 13.31 14.22 -5.17
C ALA A 88 14.09 14.67 -3.91
N GLU A 89 13.40 15.13 -2.88
CA GLU A 89 14.00 15.48 -1.59
C GLU A 89 14.55 14.25 -0.86
N GLU A 90 13.76 13.18 -0.79
CA GLU A 90 14.15 11.94 -0.14
C GLU A 90 15.44 11.35 -0.75
N ASN A 91 15.53 11.35 -2.08
CA ASN A 91 16.68 10.84 -2.83
C ASN A 91 18.01 11.53 -2.48
N LYS A 92 18.00 12.76 -1.91
CA LYS A 92 19.22 13.45 -1.46
C LYS A 92 19.85 12.77 -0.24
N SER A 93 19.05 12.10 0.58
CA SER A 93 19.48 11.48 1.84
C SER A 93 19.28 9.96 1.87
N ARG A 94 18.61 9.40 0.85
CA ARG A 94 18.32 7.97 0.72
C ARG A 94 19.62 7.15 0.66
N PRO A 95 19.82 6.17 1.56
CA PRO A 95 20.99 5.31 1.52
C PRO A 95 21.08 4.56 0.19
N ARG A 96 22.28 4.49 -0.40
CA ARG A 96 22.49 3.79 -1.69
C ARG A 96 22.01 2.33 -1.67
N LEU A 97 22.16 1.63 -0.54
CA LEU A 97 21.63 0.28 -0.36
C LEU A 97 20.09 0.24 -0.45
N THR A 98 19.40 1.23 0.13
CA THR A 98 17.95 1.37 -0.03
C THR A 98 17.58 1.57 -1.49
N SER A 99 18.29 2.40 -2.24
CA SER A 99 18.03 2.60 -3.68
C SER A 99 18.23 1.33 -4.51
N ILE A 100 19.20 0.48 -4.16
CA ILE A 100 19.41 -0.83 -4.82
C ILE A 100 18.22 -1.76 -4.57
N ILE A 101 17.69 -1.78 -3.35
CA ILE A 101 16.58 -2.66 -2.97
C ILE A 101 15.24 -2.13 -3.48
N ALA A 102 14.99 -0.83 -3.35
CA ALA A 102 13.71 -0.19 -3.69
C ALA A 102 13.59 0.16 -5.19
N GLY A 103 14.71 0.32 -5.90
CA GLY A 103 14.74 0.76 -7.30
C GLY A 103 14.22 -0.25 -8.32
N SER A 104 13.88 -1.48 -7.90
CA SER A 104 13.45 -2.54 -8.81
C SER A 104 12.07 -2.32 -9.45
N SER A 105 11.22 -1.47 -8.87
CA SER A 105 9.83 -1.27 -9.34
C SER A 105 9.66 -0.08 -10.29
N GLY A 106 10.68 0.74 -10.51
CA GLY A 106 10.60 1.98 -11.31
C GLY A 106 9.70 3.06 -10.69
N ALA A 107 9.97 4.33 -11.03
CA ALA A 107 9.13 5.44 -10.60
C ALA A 107 7.94 5.64 -11.56
N MET A 108 6.78 6.00 -11.02
CA MET A 108 5.59 6.38 -11.80
C MET A 108 5.35 7.88 -11.77
N GLN A 109 4.72 8.43 -12.82
CA GLN A 109 4.25 9.81 -12.80
C GLN A 109 3.07 9.99 -11.85
N ALA A 110 3.04 11.12 -11.14
CA ALA A 110 2.01 11.44 -10.16
C ALA A 110 0.58 11.40 -10.77
N ASP A 111 0.42 11.89 -12.00
CA ASP A 111 -0.86 11.89 -12.70
C ASP A 111 -1.39 10.48 -12.99
N GLU A 112 -0.49 9.54 -13.34
CA GLU A 112 -0.86 8.15 -13.57
C GLU A 112 -1.26 7.47 -12.26
N VAL A 113 -0.53 7.72 -11.17
CA VAL A 113 -0.90 7.24 -9.82
C VAL A 113 -2.25 7.80 -9.40
N ALA A 114 -2.48 9.10 -9.60
CA ALA A 114 -3.74 9.76 -9.26
C ALA A 114 -4.92 9.18 -10.07
N LYS A 115 -4.73 8.93 -11.37
CA LYS A 115 -5.74 8.31 -12.24
C LYS A 115 -6.08 6.89 -11.78
N LYS A 116 -5.08 6.08 -11.45
CA LYS A 116 -5.28 4.72 -10.92
C LYS A 116 -6.00 4.74 -9.57
N ALA A 117 -5.57 5.62 -8.67
CA ALA A 117 -6.21 5.82 -7.37
C ALA A 117 -7.69 6.19 -7.53
N LEU A 118 -7.99 7.21 -8.34
CA LEU A 118 -9.36 7.67 -8.57
C LEU A 118 -10.25 6.57 -9.17
N ASN A 119 -9.73 5.81 -10.13
CA ASN A 119 -10.47 4.70 -10.74
C ASN A 119 -10.77 3.59 -9.72
N GLY A 120 -9.80 3.24 -8.87
CA GLY A 120 -9.99 2.26 -7.80
C GLY A 120 -10.99 2.70 -6.72
N ILE A 121 -10.98 4.00 -6.38
CA ILE A 121 -11.97 4.58 -5.45
C ILE A 121 -13.37 4.51 -6.07
N LYS A 122 -13.51 4.89 -7.35
CA LYS A 122 -14.80 4.87 -8.07
C LYS A 122 -15.36 3.46 -8.24
N SER A 123 -14.51 2.44 -8.36
CA SER A 123 -14.95 1.04 -8.44
C SER A 123 -15.29 0.42 -7.08
N GLY A 124 -15.06 1.15 -5.97
CA GLY A 124 -15.25 0.62 -4.62
C GLY A 124 -14.29 -0.52 -4.27
N SER A 125 -13.12 -0.55 -4.90
CA SER A 125 -12.10 -1.56 -4.66
C SER A 125 -11.41 -1.33 -3.31
N PHE A 126 -11.25 -2.38 -2.51
CA PHE A 126 -10.57 -2.28 -1.23
C PHE A 126 -9.05 -2.14 -1.40
N ILE A 127 -8.41 -2.98 -2.22
CA ILE A 127 -6.99 -2.85 -2.57
C ILE A 127 -6.85 -2.19 -3.94
N VAL A 128 -6.05 -1.11 -4.03
CA VAL A 128 -5.81 -0.38 -5.29
C VAL A 128 -4.30 -0.36 -5.60
N PRO A 129 -3.80 -1.34 -6.38
CA PRO A 129 -2.43 -1.32 -6.88
C PRO A 129 -2.28 -0.36 -8.07
N CYS A 130 -1.14 0.32 -8.17
CA CYS A 130 -0.91 1.33 -9.22
C CYS A 130 -0.14 0.81 -10.45
N ASN A 131 0.71 -0.21 -10.28
CA ASN A 131 1.48 -0.87 -11.34
C ASN A 131 1.37 -2.41 -11.23
N PHE A 132 2.04 -3.11 -12.13
CA PHE A 132 1.99 -4.57 -12.22
C PHE A 132 2.66 -5.25 -11.02
N GLU A 133 3.82 -4.76 -10.59
CA GLU A 133 4.54 -5.24 -9.41
C GLU A 133 3.68 -5.08 -8.15
N GLY A 134 3.04 -3.92 -8.01
CA GLY A 134 2.11 -3.64 -6.92
C GLY A 134 0.87 -4.54 -6.95
N PHE A 135 0.41 -4.94 -8.13
CA PHE A 135 -0.67 -5.93 -8.29
C PHE A 135 -0.25 -7.33 -7.85
N LEU A 136 0.93 -7.79 -8.26
CA LEU A 136 1.48 -9.06 -7.79
C LEU A 136 1.70 -9.05 -6.28
N LEU A 137 2.19 -7.93 -5.73
CA LEU A 137 2.38 -7.75 -4.30
C LEU A 137 1.06 -7.73 -3.53
N ALA A 138 0.02 -7.10 -4.09
CA ALA A 138 -1.34 -7.11 -3.54
C ALA A 138 -1.88 -8.53 -3.43
N ILE A 139 -1.68 -9.36 -4.46
CA ILE A 139 -2.10 -10.76 -4.39
C ILE A 139 -1.26 -11.54 -3.36
N ALA A 140 0.07 -11.40 -3.41
CA ALA A 140 0.98 -12.09 -2.50
C ALA A 140 0.72 -11.76 -1.02
N THR A 141 0.14 -10.59 -0.75
CA THR A 141 -0.13 -10.08 0.60
C THR A 141 -1.63 -9.95 0.88
N ALA A 142 -2.50 -10.50 0.03
CA ALA A 142 -3.96 -10.38 0.17
C ALA A 142 -4.42 -10.91 1.54
N GLY A 143 -3.93 -12.06 1.98
CA GLY A 143 -4.24 -12.61 3.30
C GLY A 143 -5.75 -12.72 3.53
N LEU A 144 -6.27 -12.00 4.52
CA LEU A 144 -7.71 -11.90 4.81
C LEU A 144 -8.30 -10.52 4.45
N SER A 145 -7.59 -9.74 3.64
CA SER A 145 -8.10 -8.46 3.15
C SER A 145 -9.41 -8.67 2.36
N PRO A 146 -10.39 -7.76 2.46
CA PRO A 146 -11.63 -7.85 1.71
C PRO A 146 -11.44 -7.99 0.20
N GLN A 147 -12.11 -8.97 -0.41
CA GLN A 147 -12.18 -9.17 -1.85
C GLN A 147 -13.65 -9.26 -2.30
N ARG A 148 -14.04 -8.40 -3.26
CA ARG A 148 -15.42 -8.31 -3.77
C ARG A 148 -15.60 -9.02 -5.10
N SER A 149 -14.54 -9.24 -5.85
CA SER A 149 -14.58 -9.92 -7.14
C SER A 149 -14.27 -11.40 -6.98
N TYR A 150 -15.23 -12.27 -7.30
CA TYR A 150 -15.04 -13.73 -7.27
C TYR A 150 -13.89 -14.19 -8.17
N LEU A 151 -13.73 -13.55 -9.33
CA LEU A 151 -12.61 -13.84 -10.23
C LEU A 151 -11.27 -13.48 -9.58
N MET A 152 -11.19 -12.31 -8.93
CA MET A 152 -9.97 -11.92 -8.23
C MET A 152 -9.69 -12.80 -7.02
N ALA A 153 -10.70 -13.20 -6.26
CA ALA A 153 -10.56 -14.15 -5.16
C ALA A 153 -10.03 -15.50 -5.66
N PHE A 154 -10.53 -15.99 -6.80
CA PHE A 154 -9.99 -17.19 -7.43
C PHE A 154 -8.53 -17.02 -7.82
N VAL A 155 -8.17 -15.91 -8.48
CA VAL A 155 -6.78 -15.59 -8.85
C VAL A 155 -5.88 -15.53 -7.62
N GLU A 156 -6.33 -14.91 -6.52
CA GLU A 156 -5.59 -14.84 -5.27
C GLU A 156 -5.30 -16.23 -4.71
N VAL A 157 -6.32 -17.09 -4.62
CA VAL A 157 -6.18 -18.45 -4.10
C VAL A 157 -5.21 -19.29 -4.92
N VAL A 158 -5.34 -19.30 -6.26
CA VAL A 158 -4.52 -20.17 -7.12
C VAL A 158 -3.08 -19.69 -7.26
N SER A 159 -2.84 -18.38 -7.14
CA SER A 159 -1.50 -17.79 -7.31
C SER A 159 -0.75 -17.58 -6.00
N ALA A 160 -1.41 -17.62 -4.84
CA ALA A 160 -0.79 -17.36 -3.54
C ALA A 160 0.48 -18.17 -3.29
N GLY A 161 0.44 -19.49 -3.57
CA GLY A 161 1.61 -20.36 -3.38
C GLY A 161 2.78 -20.01 -4.30
N ILE A 162 2.49 -19.75 -5.58
CA ILE A 162 3.50 -19.38 -6.58
C ILE A 162 4.14 -18.04 -6.25
N LEU A 163 3.31 -17.04 -5.93
CA LEU A 163 3.78 -15.71 -5.55
C LEU A 163 4.56 -15.73 -4.23
N ARG A 164 4.22 -16.64 -3.31
CA ARG A 164 5.00 -16.85 -2.09
C ARG A 164 6.40 -17.37 -2.40
N ILE A 165 6.53 -18.31 -3.33
CA ILE A 165 7.84 -18.83 -3.79
C ILE A 165 8.64 -17.71 -4.46
N ALA A 166 8.03 -16.96 -5.37
CA ALA A 166 8.69 -15.81 -6.00
C ALA A 166 9.17 -14.78 -4.96
N GLY A 167 8.33 -14.49 -3.96
CA GLY A 167 8.67 -13.61 -2.85
C GLY A 167 9.88 -14.09 -2.03
N LEU A 168 10.04 -15.40 -1.81
CA LEU A 168 11.23 -15.96 -1.14
C LEU A 168 12.50 -15.68 -1.95
N CYS A 169 12.47 -15.88 -3.27
CA CYS A 169 13.60 -15.60 -4.14
C CYS A 169 14.02 -14.12 -4.10
N PHE A 170 13.04 -13.20 -4.08
CA PHE A 170 13.31 -11.77 -3.90
C PHE A 170 13.92 -11.46 -2.54
N GLN A 171 13.38 -12.02 -1.46
CA GLN A 171 13.93 -11.83 -0.11
C GLN A 171 15.38 -12.32 0.00
N TRP A 172 15.70 -13.50 -0.53
CA TRP A 172 17.08 -14.00 -0.56
C TRP A 172 18.01 -13.10 -1.37
N THR A 173 17.53 -12.57 -2.50
CA THR A 173 18.30 -11.63 -3.32
C THR A 173 18.58 -10.33 -2.57
N TRP A 174 17.60 -9.79 -1.85
CA TRP A 174 17.77 -8.60 -1.02
C TRP A 174 18.76 -8.85 0.12
N TYR A 175 18.62 -9.95 0.85
CA TYR A 175 19.54 -10.28 1.95
C TYR A 175 20.97 -10.48 1.46
N GLY A 176 21.16 -11.20 0.34
CA GLY A 176 22.49 -11.33 -0.27
C GLY A 176 23.06 -9.99 -0.76
N SER A 177 22.21 -9.05 -1.21
CA SER A 177 22.66 -7.70 -1.58
C SER A 177 23.09 -6.87 -0.37
N ILE A 178 22.37 -6.99 0.75
CA ILE A 178 22.71 -6.35 2.04
C ILE A 178 24.05 -6.91 2.55
N GLU A 179 24.22 -8.23 2.56
CA GLU A 179 25.46 -8.88 2.99
C GLU A 179 26.67 -8.43 2.16
N LYS A 180 26.56 -8.46 0.83
CA LYS A 180 27.62 -8.00 -0.09
C LYS A 180 27.97 -6.52 0.15
N TRP A 181 26.97 -5.66 0.33
CA TRP A 181 27.18 -4.24 0.60
C TRP A 181 27.98 -4.01 1.89
N HIS A 182 27.66 -4.75 2.96
CA HIS A 182 28.37 -4.63 4.23
C HIS A 182 29.76 -5.28 4.19
N ALA A 183 29.95 -6.35 3.41
CA ALA A 183 31.26 -6.95 3.21
C ALA A 183 32.24 -6.03 2.48
N GLN A 184 31.78 -5.20 1.54
CA GLN A 184 32.60 -4.21 0.82
C GLN A 184 33.03 -3.01 1.68
N LYS A 185 32.39 -2.81 2.84
CA LYS A 185 32.68 -1.69 3.76
C LYS A 185 33.58 -2.08 4.93
N LYS A 186 33.93 -3.37 5.06
CA LYS A 186 34.96 -3.86 5.99
C LYS A 186 36.32 -3.80 5.31
#